data_AF-A0A7C5Q110-F1
#
_entry.id   AF-A0A7C5Q110-F1
#
_cell.length_a   1.000
_cell.length_b   1.000
_cell.length_c   1.000
_cell.angle_alpha   90.00
_cell.angle_beta   90.00
_cell.angle_gamma   90.00
#
_symmetry.space_group_name_H-M   'P 1'
#
loop_
_entity.id
_entity.type
_entity.pdbx_description
1 polymer ?
#
loop_
_entity_poly.entity_id
_entity_poly.type
_entity_poly.pdbx_seq_one_letter_code
_entity_poly.pdbx_strand_id
1 'polypeptide(L)'
;MRKIYLKTATVLAVLLLFVAALQAQTPIYTNEFSDGALPAGWTTDDLSGQGVVWTWCGTPNNAGAGCVVNWASYSDQHDGDFASTTAANGFVLVDSDAAGSLLTNHQSVLTTSAFDFSAESEVWVKFESLLGVYANPTLGFVFLQVSTDGTNWTNYDVYDIA
;
A
#
# COMPACT_ATOMS: atom_id res chain seq x y z
N MET A 1 -40.32 9.82 -42.11
CA MET A 1 -40.45 9.80 -40.62
C MET A 1 -39.78 8.60 -39.96
N ARG A 2 -39.98 7.34 -40.41
CA ARG A 2 -39.40 6.12 -39.78
C ARG A 2 -37.87 6.07 -39.66
N LYS A 3 -37.12 6.72 -40.57
CA LYS A 3 -35.64 6.75 -40.57
C LYS A 3 -35.01 7.68 -39.51
N ILE A 4 -35.77 8.64 -38.97
CA ILE A 4 -35.26 9.58 -37.95
C ILE A 4 -35.26 8.89 -36.58
N TYR A 5 -36.36 8.21 -36.22
CA TYR A 5 -36.48 7.46 -34.96
C TYR A 5 -35.43 6.35 -34.78
N LEU A 6 -35.00 5.70 -35.88
CA LEU A 6 -34.00 4.63 -35.83
C LEU A 6 -32.61 5.17 -35.45
N LYS A 7 -32.23 6.37 -35.92
CA LYS A 7 -30.94 6.99 -35.59
C LYS A 7 -30.89 7.48 -34.14
N THR A 8 -32.00 8.02 -33.63
CA THR A 8 -32.10 8.51 -32.25
C THR A 8 -32.03 7.37 -31.24
N ALA A 9 -32.65 6.22 -31.54
CA ALA A 9 -32.62 5.04 -30.68
C ALA A 9 -31.21 4.44 -30.56
N THR A 10 -30.43 4.40 -31.65
CA THR A 10 -29.05 3.88 -31.62
C THR A 10 -28.11 4.76 -30.81
N VAL A 11 -28.21 6.09 -30.93
CA VAL A 11 -27.40 7.01 -30.12
C VAL A 11 -27.72 6.87 -28.63
N LEU A 12 -28.99 6.73 -28.27
CA LEU A 12 -29.41 6.53 -26.88
C LEU A 12 -28.90 5.20 -26.30
N ALA A 13 -28.95 4.12 -27.09
CA ALA A 13 -28.44 2.81 -26.68
C ALA A 13 -26.92 2.82 -26.48
N VAL A 14 -26.16 3.50 -27.35
CA VAL A 14 -24.71 3.65 -27.19
C VAL A 14 -24.39 4.48 -25.94
N LEU A 15 -25.09 5.59 -25.68
CA LEU A 15 -24.91 6.38 -24.46
C LEU A 15 -25.21 5.59 -23.18
N LEU A 16 -26.28 4.78 -23.17
CA LEU A 16 -26.62 3.94 -22.02
C LEU A 16 -25.57 2.85 -21.75
N LEU A 17 -24.98 2.28 -22.80
CA LEU A 17 -23.88 1.32 -22.68
C LEU A 17 -22.60 1.99 -22.16
N PHE A 18 -22.31 3.24 -22.54
CA PHE A 18 -21.18 4.01 -22.00
C PHE A 18 -21.36 4.37 -20.52
N VAL A 19 -22.58 4.70 -20.09
CA VAL A 19 -22.86 4.98 -18.67
C VAL A 19 -22.77 3.72 -17.81
N ALA A 20 -23.18 2.56 -18.34
CA ALA A 20 -23.03 1.28 -17.64
C ALA A 20 -21.55 0.82 -17.52
N ALA A 21 -20.68 1.22 -18.45
CA ALA A 21 -19.25 0.89 -18.43
C ALA A 21 -18.42 1.74 -17.44
N LEU A 22 -19.03 2.75 -16.80
CA LEU A 22 -18.39 3.68 -15.87
C LEU A 22 -18.69 3.37 -14.39
N GLN A 23 -19.07 2.13 -14.08
CA GLN A 23 -18.98 1.66 -12.70
C GLN A 23 -17.50 1.48 -12.33
N ALA A 24 -16.89 2.55 -11.83
CA ALA A 24 -15.69 2.42 -11.03
C ALA A 24 -15.99 1.44 -9.90
N GLN A 25 -15.19 0.38 -9.77
CA GLN A 25 -15.26 -0.49 -8.60
C GLN A 25 -15.00 0.39 -7.37
N THR A 26 -16.04 0.61 -6.58
CA THR A 26 -15.88 1.28 -5.29
C THR A 26 -15.05 0.34 -4.44
N PRO A 27 -13.89 0.77 -3.92
CA PRO A 27 -13.07 -0.11 -3.10
C PRO A 27 -13.88 -0.59 -1.90
N ILE A 28 -13.78 -1.88 -1.59
CA ILE A 28 -14.48 -2.51 -0.46
C ILE A 28 -13.89 -1.98 0.87
N TYR A 29 -12.62 -1.59 0.85
CA TYR A 29 -11.93 -0.95 1.96
C TYR A 29 -10.90 0.05 1.41
N THR A 30 -10.75 1.18 2.10
CA THR A 30 -9.68 2.16 1.86
C THR A 30 -9.12 2.63 3.19
N ASN A 31 -7.84 3.01 3.18
CA ASN A 31 -7.22 3.74 4.29
C ASN A 31 -6.16 4.68 3.72
N GLU A 32 -6.17 5.92 4.20
CA GLU A 32 -5.22 6.97 3.80
C GLU A 32 -4.37 7.44 4.99
N PHE A 33 -4.41 6.71 6.10
CA PHE A 33 -3.66 6.97 7.34
C PHE A 33 -3.83 8.38 7.93
N SER A 34 -5.01 8.99 7.74
CA SER A 34 -5.34 10.34 8.21
C SER A 34 -5.46 10.51 9.72
N ASP A 35 -5.54 9.40 10.46
CA ASP A 35 -5.96 9.40 11.87
C ASP A 35 -4.81 9.65 12.86
N GLY A 36 -3.58 9.85 12.38
CA GLY A 36 -2.44 10.07 13.28
C GLY A 36 -1.89 8.81 13.95
N ALA A 37 -2.37 7.63 13.55
CA ALA A 37 -2.05 6.34 14.15
C ALA A 37 -2.22 5.20 13.14
N LEU A 38 -1.79 4.00 13.52
CA LEU A 38 -2.17 2.79 12.78
C LEU A 38 -3.70 2.62 12.80
N PRO A 39 -4.32 2.15 11.69
CA PRO A 39 -5.75 1.90 11.66
C PRO A 39 -6.19 0.93 12.76
N ALA A 40 -7.42 1.10 13.24
CA ALA A 40 -7.94 0.29 14.33
C ALA A 40 -7.86 -1.22 14.01
N GLY A 41 -7.27 -1.98 14.93
CA GLY A 41 -7.09 -3.43 14.80
C GLY A 41 -5.88 -3.86 13.95
N TRP A 42 -5.15 -2.93 13.34
CA TRP A 42 -3.87 -3.24 12.73
C TRP A 42 -2.80 -3.41 13.81
N THR A 43 -1.88 -4.34 13.59
CA THR A 43 -0.79 -4.67 14.52
C THR A 43 0.55 -4.60 13.81
N THR A 44 1.61 -4.39 14.59
CA THR A 44 2.98 -4.54 14.11
C THR A 44 3.73 -5.48 15.04
N ASP A 45 4.56 -6.32 14.45
CA ASP A 45 5.41 -7.27 15.16
C ASP A 45 6.84 -7.19 14.63
N ASP A 46 7.80 -7.41 15.53
CA ASP A 46 9.19 -7.67 15.19
C ASP A 46 9.53 -9.12 15.51
N LEU A 47 9.51 -9.96 14.47
CA LEU A 47 9.78 -11.39 14.60
C LEU A 47 11.25 -11.68 14.93
N SER A 48 12.13 -10.70 14.74
CA SER A 48 13.55 -10.79 15.14
C SER A 48 13.81 -10.35 16.59
N GLY A 49 12.84 -9.68 17.24
CA GLY A 49 12.97 -9.22 18.62
C GLY A 49 14.02 -8.12 18.84
N GLN A 50 14.28 -7.30 17.83
CA GLN A 50 15.31 -6.25 17.80
C GLN A 50 14.74 -4.82 17.94
N GLY A 51 13.41 -4.69 18.09
CA GLY A 51 12.71 -3.40 18.24
C GLY A 51 12.45 -2.67 16.92
N VAL A 52 12.56 -3.35 15.77
CA VAL A 52 12.31 -2.75 14.45
C VAL A 52 10.86 -3.04 14.05
N VAL A 53 10.00 -2.03 14.14
CA VAL A 53 8.55 -2.17 13.92
C VAL A 53 8.02 -1.11 12.98
N TRP A 54 6.86 -1.38 12.40
CA TRP A 54 6.14 -0.41 11.58
C TRP A 54 5.50 0.66 12.45
N THR A 55 5.64 1.92 12.05
CA THR A 55 5.10 3.06 12.78
C THR A 55 4.34 3.99 11.85
N TRP A 56 3.32 4.67 12.40
CA TRP A 56 2.65 5.75 11.67
C TRP A 56 3.55 6.97 11.58
N CYS A 57 3.45 7.67 10.46
CA CYS A 57 4.10 8.95 10.24
C CYS A 57 3.22 9.94 9.50
N GLY A 58 3.24 11.19 9.96
CA GLY A 58 2.50 12.28 9.33
C GLY A 58 3.27 13.07 8.27
N THR A 59 4.59 12.88 8.17
CA THR A 59 5.46 13.67 7.30
C THR A 59 6.58 12.81 6.70
N PRO A 60 6.55 12.50 5.39
CA PRO A 60 7.52 11.61 4.74
C PRO A 60 8.96 12.07 4.88
N ASN A 61 9.20 13.34 4.58
CA ASN A 61 10.38 14.06 4.97
C ASN A 61 10.03 15.55 4.94
N ASN A 62 10.62 16.35 5.81
CA ASN A 62 10.66 17.79 5.62
C ASN A 62 11.85 18.34 6.40
N ALA A 63 13.03 18.44 5.77
CA ALA A 63 14.22 19.14 6.29
C ALA A 63 14.41 19.10 7.84
N GLY A 64 14.32 17.90 8.45
CA GLY A 64 14.49 17.70 9.90
C GLY A 64 13.21 17.51 10.75
N ALA A 65 12.02 17.48 10.15
CA ALA A 65 10.72 17.28 10.83
C ALA A 65 9.91 16.08 10.29
N GLY A 66 10.51 15.24 9.46
CA GLY A 66 9.94 13.97 9.01
C GLY A 66 10.30 12.81 9.93
N CYS A 67 9.63 11.67 9.77
CA CYS A 67 9.93 10.49 10.60
C CYS A 67 11.23 9.78 10.20
N VAL A 68 11.72 9.99 8.97
CA VAL A 68 13.06 9.55 8.56
C VAL A 68 14.04 10.70 8.73
N VAL A 69 14.95 10.55 9.68
CA VAL A 69 15.99 11.54 9.97
C VAL A 69 17.03 11.49 8.84
N ASN A 70 17.48 12.66 8.36
CA ASN A 70 18.49 12.76 7.29
C ASN A 70 18.11 12.08 5.96
N TRP A 71 16.83 12.10 5.57
CA TRP A 71 16.35 11.55 4.28
C TRP A 71 17.29 11.81 3.09
N ALA A 72 17.74 13.06 2.91
CA ALA A 72 18.62 13.44 1.81
C ALA A 72 19.98 12.69 1.79
N SER A 73 20.44 12.16 2.93
CA SER A 73 21.65 11.34 3.02
C SER A 73 21.47 9.94 2.42
N TYR A 74 20.23 9.51 2.16
CA TYR A 74 19.88 8.22 1.59
C TYR A 74 19.50 8.31 0.11
N SER A 75 19.81 9.42 -0.57
CA SER A 75 19.40 9.67 -1.96
C SER A 75 19.93 8.66 -2.98
N ASP A 76 20.92 7.85 -2.61
CA ASP A 76 21.45 6.73 -3.41
C ASP A 76 20.70 5.41 -3.20
N GLN A 77 19.80 5.36 -2.21
CA GLN A 77 19.07 4.15 -1.79
C GLN A 77 17.59 4.19 -2.16
N HIS A 78 17.03 5.37 -2.47
CA HIS A 78 15.64 5.55 -2.86
C HIS A 78 15.51 6.48 -4.08
N ASP A 79 14.43 6.35 -4.86
CA ASP A 79 14.15 7.22 -6.00
C ASP A 79 13.28 8.41 -5.60
N GLY A 80 13.92 9.50 -5.17
CA GLY A 80 13.25 10.74 -4.81
C GLY A 80 12.41 10.65 -3.53
N ASP A 81 11.45 11.57 -3.37
CA ASP A 81 10.58 11.62 -2.19
C ASP A 81 9.40 10.65 -2.30
N PHE A 82 8.87 10.22 -1.15
CA PHE A 82 7.63 9.45 -1.12
C PHE A 82 6.45 10.31 -1.60
N ALA A 83 6.05 10.09 -2.86
CA ALA A 83 5.05 10.89 -3.58
C ALA A 83 3.71 10.16 -3.73
N SER A 84 3.25 9.43 -2.71
CA SER A 84 1.88 8.90 -2.71
C SER A 84 0.86 10.03 -2.83
N THR A 85 -0.24 9.74 -3.54
CA THR A 85 -1.40 10.65 -3.67
C THR A 85 -1.99 11.09 -2.33
N THR A 86 -1.75 10.32 -1.25
CA THR A 86 -2.27 10.57 0.10
C THR A 86 -1.18 10.86 1.13
N ALA A 87 0.08 11.05 0.70
CA ALA A 87 1.22 11.23 1.59
C ALA A 87 1.09 12.40 2.60
N ALA A 88 0.26 13.40 2.28
CA ALA A 88 -0.03 14.52 3.18
C ALA A 88 -0.96 14.18 4.36
N ASN A 89 -1.71 13.08 4.27
CA ASN A 89 -2.61 12.61 5.33
C ASN A 89 -1.83 11.83 6.40
N GLY A 90 -0.85 11.03 5.94
CA GLY A 90 -0.03 10.16 6.74
C GLY A 90 0.31 8.89 5.96
N PHE A 91 1.18 8.07 6.53
CA PHE A 91 1.58 6.79 5.97
C PHE A 91 2.21 5.93 7.08
N VAL A 92 2.54 4.69 6.74
CA VAL A 92 3.25 3.78 7.63
C VAL A 92 4.65 3.53 7.09
N LEU A 93 5.63 3.44 7.99
CA LEU A 93 7.01 3.16 7.62
C LEU A 93 7.68 2.22 8.61
N VAL A 94 8.69 1.53 8.12
CA VAL A 94 9.71 0.86 8.91
C VAL A 94 11.06 1.41 8.47
N ASP A 95 11.88 1.84 9.42
CA ASP A 95 13.21 2.38 9.17
C ASP A 95 14.26 1.42 9.75
N SER A 96 14.83 0.63 8.85
CA SER A 96 15.87 -0.36 9.15
C SER A 96 17.16 0.28 9.68
N ASP A 97 17.51 1.46 9.15
CA ASP A 97 18.79 2.11 9.44
C ASP A 97 18.75 2.84 10.78
N ALA A 98 17.60 3.38 11.15
CA ALA A 98 17.39 3.97 12.49
C ALA A 98 17.63 2.97 13.63
N ALA A 99 17.50 1.67 13.37
CA ALA A 99 17.80 0.61 14.33
C ALA A 99 19.30 0.40 14.58
N GLY A 100 20.16 0.95 13.72
CA GLY A 100 21.61 0.85 13.83
C GLY A 100 22.14 -0.56 13.55
N SER A 101 23.27 -0.91 14.17
CA SER A 101 23.89 -2.23 13.95
C SER A 101 23.12 -3.31 14.72
N LEU A 102 22.48 -4.19 13.96
CA LEU A 102 21.73 -5.33 14.47
C LEU A 102 22.58 -6.61 14.51
N LEU A 103 22.22 -7.55 15.39
CA LEU A 103 22.93 -8.83 15.52
C LEU A 103 22.59 -9.79 14.38
N THR A 104 21.37 -9.68 13.87
CA THR A 104 20.84 -10.44 12.74
C THR A 104 20.00 -9.53 11.85
N ASN A 105 19.67 -9.97 10.64
CA ASN A 105 18.67 -9.28 9.83
C ASN A 105 17.36 -9.17 10.61
N HIS A 106 16.76 -7.98 10.62
CA HIS A 106 15.47 -7.79 11.26
C HIS A 106 14.35 -8.37 10.40
N GLN A 107 13.21 -8.65 11.02
CA GLN A 107 12.01 -9.11 10.34
C GLN A 107 10.79 -8.40 10.93
N SER A 108 10.32 -7.37 10.24
CA SER A 108 9.23 -6.51 10.70
C SER A 108 7.95 -6.77 9.91
N VAL A 109 6.83 -6.91 10.62
CA VAL A 109 5.52 -7.24 10.05
C VAL A 109 4.52 -6.15 10.39
N LEU A 110 3.68 -5.77 9.42
CA LEU A 110 2.47 -4.98 9.59
C LEU A 110 1.29 -5.85 9.17
N THR A 111 0.36 -6.10 10.09
CA THR A 111 -0.81 -6.95 9.85
C THR A 111 -2.07 -6.12 9.99
N THR A 112 -2.94 -6.19 8.99
CA THR A 112 -4.25 -5.54 9.04
C THR A 112 -5.19 -6.27 9.99
N SER A 113 -6.30 -5.64 10.35
CA SER A 113 -7.45 -6.40 10.82
C SER A 113 -7.95 -7.35 9.73
N ALA A 114 -8.69 -8.39 10.13
CA ALA A 114 -9.34 -9.29 9.18
C ALA A 114 -10.47 -8.57 8.44
N PHE A 115 -10.55 -8.80 7.13
CA PHE A 115 -11.63 -8.31 6.27
C PHE A 115 -12.53 -9.47 5.84
N ASP A 116 -13.85 -9.24 5.79
CA ASP A 116 -14.80 -10.21 5.26
C ASP A 116 -15.04 -9.94 3.77
N PHE A 117 -14.55 -10.85 2.94
CA PHE A 117 -14.73 -10.85 1.49
C PHE A 117 -15.58 -12.03 1.01
N SER A 118 -16.40 -12.62 1.88
CA SER A 118 -17.20 -13.82 1.55
C SER A 118 -18.20 -13.64 0.41
N ALA A 119 -18.56 -12.40 0.09
CA ALA A 119 -19.43 -12.05 -1.04
C ALA A 119 -18.67 -11.92 -2.38
N GLU A 120 -17.34 -11.84 -2.34
CA GLU A 120 -16.52 -11.56 -3.50
C GLU A 120 -15.91 -12.83 -4.07
N SER A 121 -15.99 -12.99 -5.39
CA SER A 121 -15.31 -14.10 -6.08
C SER A 121 -13.82 -13.87 -6.25
N GLU A 122 -13.38 -12.61 -6.17
CA GLU A 122 -11.99 -12.18 -6.35
C GLU A 122 -11.77 -10.84 -5.64
N VAL A 123 -10.57 -10.65 -5.06
CA VAL A 123 -10.20 -9.43 -4.37
C VAL A 123 -8.83 -8.98 -4.87
N TRP A 124 -8.69 -7.67 -5.07
CA TRP A 124 -7.45 -7.04 -5.49
C TRP A 124 -6.97 -6.08 -4.40
N VAL A 125 -5.68 -6.13 -4.10
CA VAL A 125 -5.03 -5.19 -3.17
C VAL A 125 -4.20 -4.20 -3.99
N LYS A 126 -4.32 -2.92 -3.64
CA LYS A 126 -3.52 -1.84 -4.21
C LYS A 126 -3.03 -0.93 -3.09
N PHE A 127 -1.77 -0.55 -3.15
CA PHE A 127 -1.16 0.45 -2.27
C PHE A 127 -0.10 1.22 -3.05
N GLU A 128 0.28 2.38 -2.52
CA GLU A 128 1.41 3.17 -3.00
C GLU A 128 2.54 3.04 -1.99
N SER A 129 3.76 2.81 -2.46
CA SER A 129 4.91 2.51 -1.60
C SER A 129 6.19 3.05 -2.22
N LEU A 130 7.10 3.50 -1.37
CA LEU A 130 8.50 3.75 -1.72
C LEU A 130 9.36 2.85 -0.83
N LEU A 131 10.35 2.21 -1.44
CA LEU A 131 11.29 1.35 -0.74
C LEU A 131 12.70 1.85 -1.00
N GLY A 132 13.44 2.10 0.09
CA GLY A 132 14.87 2.35 0.06
C GLY A 132 15.62 1.05 0.28
N VAL A 133 16.60 0.72 -0.58
CA VAL A 133 17.43 -0.48 -0.44
C VAL A 133 18.91 -0.13 -0.50
N TYR A 134 19.71 -0.73 0.37
CA TYR A 134 21.17 -0.61 0.34
C TYR A 134 21.85 -1.89 -0.20
N ALA A 135 21.74 -3.00 0.53
CA ALA A 135 22.49 -4.23 0.23
C ALA A 135 21.62 -5.42 -0.20
N ASN A 136 20.42 -5.56 0.35
CA ASN A 136 19.51 -6.66 0.01
C ASN A 136 18.55 -6.23 -1.10
N PRO A 137 18.29 -7.09 -2.11
CA PRO A 137 17.26 -6.82 -3.10
C PRO A 137 15.87 -6.85 -2.45
N THR A 138 14.88 -6.32 -3.17
CA THR A 138 13.47 -6.37 -2.75
C THR A 138 12.92 -7.80 -2.85
N LEU A 139 13.27 -8.50 -3.93
CA LEU A 139 12.87 -9.88 -4.21
C LEU A 139 13.35 -10.82 -3.10
N GLY A 140 12.42 -11.53 -2.49
CA GLY A 140 12.72 -12.47 -1.41
C GLY A 140 12.83 -11.84 -0.01
N PHE A 141 12.75 -10.51 0.11
CA PHE A 141 12.88 -9.78 1.38
C PHE A 141 11.65 -8.94 1.73
N VAL A 142 10.84 -8.55 0.74
CA VAL A 142 9.62 -7.77 0.96
C VAL A 142 8.45 -8.43 0.26
N PHE A 143 7.44 -8.82 1.04
CA PHE A 143 6.27 -9.54 0.57
C PHE A 143 4.98 -8.86 1.02
N LEU A 144 3.96 -8.93 0.18
CA LEU A 144 2.58 -8.92 0.67
C LEU A 144 2.23 -10.35 1.06
N GLN A 145 1.76 -10.56 2.29
CA GLN A 145 1.29 -11.87 2.74
C GLN A 145 -0.23 -11.87 2.93
N VAL A 146 -0.89 -12.95 2.52
CA VAL A 146 -2.33 -13.15 2.68
C VAL A 146 -2.62 -14.43 3.43
N SER A 147 -3.53 -14.37 4.38
CA SER A 147 -4.00 -15.52 5.18
C SER A 147 -5.51 -15.47 5.36
N THR A 148 -6.15 -16.65 5.40
CA THR A 148 -7.58 -16.82 5.70
C THR A 148 -7.84 -17.39 7.10
N ASP A 149 -6.79 -17.75 7.84
CA ASP A 149 -6.87 -18.37 9.16
C ASP A 149 -5.93 -17.70 10.20
N GLY A 150 -5.18 -16.68 9.80
CA GLY A 150 -4.20 -15.97 10.62
C GLY A 150 -2.95 -16.78 10.98
N THR A 151 -2.82 -18.01 10.47
CA THR A 151 -1.74 -18.94 10.82
C THR A 151 -0.91 -19.33 9.59
N ASN A 152 -1.56 -19.65 8.49
CA ASN A 152 -0.93 -20.03 7.23
C ASN A 152 -0.95 -18.83 6.27
N TRP A 153 0.22 -18.45 5.77
CA TRP A 153 0.40 -17.25 4.97
C TRP A 153 0.94 -17.57 3.58
N THR A 154 0.36 -16.96 2.56
CA THR A 154 0.82 -17.02 1.17
C THR A 154 1.55 -15.74 0.83
N ASN A 155 2.76 -15.85 0.28
CA ASN A 155 3.58 -14.70 -0.12
C ASN A 155 3.26 -14.27 -1.56
N TYR A 156 3.22 -12.97 -1.78
CA TYR A 156 3.17 -12.30 -3.07
C TYR A 156 4.34 -11.31 -3.15
N ASP A 157 5.24 -11.50 -4.11
CA ASP A 157 6.28 -10.52 -4.43
C ASP A 157 5.64 -9.33 -5.16
N VAL A 158 5.67 -8.16 -4.53
CA VAL A 158 5.00 -6.93 -5.01
C VAL A 158 5.97 -5.93 -5.63
N TYR A 159 7.27 -6.25 -5.65
CA TYR A 159 8.35 -5.42 -6.18
C TYR A 159 9.19 -6.14 -7.24
N ASP A 160 8.76 -7.31 -7.71
CA ASP A 160 9.42 -7.98 -8.83
C ASP A 160 9.07 -7.24 -10.13
N ILE A 161 10.10 -6.72 -10.80
CA ILE A 161 9.94 -6.00 -12.06
C ILE A 161 9.99 -7.06 -13.16
N ALA A 162 8.87 -7.25 -13.86
CA ALA A 162 8.83 -8.02 -15.11
C ALA A 162 9.64 -7.37 -16.22
#